data_AF-A0A257GWF0-F1
#
_entry.id   AF-A0A257GWF0-F1
#
_cell.length_a   1.000
_cell.length_b   1.000
_cell.length_c   1.000
_cell.angle_alpha   90.00
_cell.angle_beta   90.00
_cell.angle_gamma   90.00
#
_symmetry.space_group_name_H-M   'P 1'
#
loop_
_entity.id
_entity.type
_entity.pdbx_description
1 polymer ?
#
loop_
_entity_poly.entity_id
_entity_poly.type
_entity_poly.pdbx_seq_one_letter_code
_entity_poly.pdbx_strand_id
1 'polypeptide(L)'
;MGTPFKSVRPLLFADRALTCKLPGDLSDMPGAPLESCTISTAHEAGWTWDIGLNGARGIGCVYSSDHISDDRAQDILRNYVGPRHAEVATRTLAFSAGYREQQWVKNCVAVGLSGGVLEPLESTGLVLIEAAVGMIAEMLPHSGPMHAPARRFNELMTARFDNIVNFLKLHYCLSARPEPFWRDNAHAASIPERLSEFLEQWKLRPPGRFDFVLDTETFAFFNYQYILYGMGFKTDLSAGREDFPQVQEASKLFAKIQRFAERALVDLPSHRALIQQINAHA
;
A
#
# COMPACT_ATOMS: atom_id res chain seq x y z
N MET A 1 18.16 -1.65 21.69
CA MET A 1 17.64 -2.29 22.92
C MET A 1 17.45 -3.82 22.81
N GLY A 2 17.92 -4.48 21.74
CA GLY A 2 17.87 -5.95 21.64
C GLY A 2 16.46 -6.55 21.50
N THR A 3 15.47 -5.77 21.07
CA THR A 3 14.11 -6.30 20.89
C THR A 3 14.06 -7.29 19.72
N PRO A 4 13.24 -8.35 19.80
CA PRO A 4 13.03 -9.26 18.67
C PRO A 4 12.47 -8.54 17.45
N PHE A 5 12.81 -9.05 16.26
CA PHE A 5 12.23 -8.63 14.99
C PHE A 5 11.31 -9.74 14.49
N LYS A 6 10.02 -9.41 14.32
CA LYS A 6 9.02 -10.31 13.73
C LYS A 6 9.10 -10.15 12.21
N SER A 7 9.70 -11.14 11.55
CA SER A 7 9.70 -11.19 10.09
C SER A 7 8.30 -11.55 9.58
N VAL A 8 7.87 -10.88 8.51
CA VAL A 8 6.65 -11.23 7.77
C VAL A 8 6.96 -11.77 6.37
N ARG A 9 8.24 -12.11 6.11
CA ARG A 9 8.68 -12.69 4.84
C ARG A 9 7.87 -13.91 4.40
N PRO A 10 7.44 -14.84 5.30
CA PRO A 10 6.59 -15.97 4.89
C PRO A 10 5.21 -15.57 4.35
N LEU A 11 4.78 -14.31 4.55
CA LEU A 11 3.49 -13.79 4.12
C LEU A 11 3.66 -12.83 2.92
N LEU A 12 4.68 -11.96 2.98
CA LEU A 12 5.04 -10.98 1.96
C LEU A 12 6.47 -11.25 1.47
N PHE A 13 6.60 -11.80 0.27
CA PHE A 13 7.86 -12.39 -0.20
C PHE A 13 8.89 -11.39 -0.73
N ALA A 14 8.48 -10.16 -1.04
CA ALA A 14 9.38 -9.16 -1.58
C ALA A 14 10.43 -8.73 -0.54
N ASP A 15 11.69 -8.66 -0.97
CA ASP A 15 12.83 -8.37 -0.10
C ASP A 15 13.93 -7.54 -0.78
N ARG A 16 13.68 -7.13 -2.02
CA ARG A 16 14.54 -6.26 -2.81
C ARG A 16 13.72 -5.16 -3.46
N ALA A 17 14.36 -4.01 -3.64
CA ALA A 17 13.87 -2.93 -4.49
C ALA A 17 15.02 -2.38 -5.34
N LEU A 18 14.87 -2.38 -6.66
CA LEU A 18 15.77 -1.70 -7.59
C LEU A 18 15.14 -0.37 -7.99
N THR A 19 15.79 0.74 -7.65
CA THR A 19 15.20 2.08 -7.81
C THR A 19 15.98 2.94 -8.78
N CYS A 20 15.28 3.82 -9.50
CA CYS A 20 15.88 4.86 -10.31
C CYS A 20 15.07 6.16 -10.21
N LYS A 21 15.73 7.28 -10.51
CA LYS A 21 15.08 8.58 -10.64
C LYS A 21 15.27 9.07 -12.06
N LEU A 22 14.18 9.14 -12.81
CA LEU A 22 14.20 9.75 -14.14
C LEU A 22 14.12 11.27 -13.97
N PRO A 23 15.04 12.05 -14.55
CA PRO A 23 14.80 13.47 -14.70
C PRO A 23 13.55 13.66 -15.57
N GLY A 24 12.66 14.55 -15.15
CA GLY A 24 11.56 14.96 -16.00
C GLY A 24 12.12 15.92 -17.03
N ASP A 25 12.17 15.54 -18.31
CA ASP A 25 12.47 16.52 -19.34
C ASP A 25 11.33 17.53 -19.41
N LEU A 26 11.59 18.71 -18.85
CA LEU A 26 10.76 19.90 -19.02
C LEU A 26 10.76 20.37 -20.49
N SER A 27 11.65 19.85 -21.34
CA SER A 27 11.83 20.26 -22.75
C SER A 27 11.21 19.32 -23.79
N ASP A 28 11.01 18.03 -23.51
CA ASP A 28 10.84 17.06 -24.61
C ASP A 28 9.41 16.60 -24.87
N MET A 29 8.46 16.88 -23.96
CA MET A 29 7.03 16.71 -24.21
C MET A 29 6.23 17.78 -23.44
N PRO A 30 6.15 19.02 -23.94
CA PRO A 30 5.15 19.98 -23.46
C PRO A 30 3.78 19.31 -23.50
N GLY A 31 3.20 19.01 -22.32
CA GLY A 31 1.88 18.38 -22.20
C GLY A 31 1.85 16.90 -21.78
N ALA A 32 2.98 16.22 -21.54
CA ALA A 32 2.92 14.87 -20.96
C ALA A 32 2.18 14.88 -19.60
N PRO A 33 1.18 14.02 -19.34
CA PRO A 33 0.41 14.06 -18.10
C PRO A 33 1.32 13.85 -16.88
N LEU A 34 1.06 14.61 -15.81
CA LEU A 34 1.55 14.30 -14.49
C LEU A 34 0.44 13.49 -13.81
N GLU A 35 0.67 12.19 -13.63
CA GLU A 35 -0.35 11.31 -13.05
C GLU A 35 -0.78 11.81 -11.66
N SER A 36 -2.08 11.72 -11.37
CA SER A 36 -2.67 12.14 -10.09
C SER A 36 -2.60 11.04 -9.02
N CYS A 37 -2.07 9.86 -9.37
CA CYS A 37 -1.92 8.72 -8.50
C CYS A 37 -0.54 8.08 -8.65
N THR A 38 -0.15 7.29 -7.64
CA THR A 38 0.98 6.37 -7.79
C THR A 38 0.54 5.20 -8.64
N ILE A 39 1.34 4.83 -9.65
CA ILE A 39 1.06 3.66 -10.47
C ILE A 39 1.82 2.47 -9.89
N SER A 40 1.10 1.36 -9.68
CA SER A 40 1.67 0.06 -9.30
C SER A 40 1.43 -0.93 -10.43
N THR A 41 2.50 -1.39 -11.08
CA THR A 41 2.43 -2.31 -12.21
C THR A 41 3.03 -3.66 -11.84
N ALA A 42 2.20 -4.70 -11.74
CA ALA A 42 2.63 -6.05 -11.43
C ALA A 42 3.49 -6.67 -12.55
N HIS A 43 4.58 -7.34 -12.19
CA HIS A 43 5.43 -8.14 -13.08
C HIS A 43 5.57 -9.58 -12.54
N GLU A 44 6.47 -10.39 -13.11
CA GLU A 44 6.52 -11.84 -12.85
C GLU A 44 6.85 -12.26 -11.41
N ALA A 45 7.46 -11.38 -10.60
CA ALA A 45 7.92 -11.69 -9.24
C ALA A 45 7.82 -10.51 -8.27
N GLY A 46 6.83 -9.65 -8.50
CA GLY A 46 6.61 -8.44 -7.72
C GLY A 46 5.89 -7.35 -8.53
N TRP A 47 6.27 -6.10 -8.31
CA TRP A 47 5.61 -4.94 -8.93
C TRP A 47 6.55 -3.74 -9.03
N THR A 48 6.20 -2.82 -9.92
CA THR A 48 6.92 -1.55 -10.13
C THR A 48 6.08 -0.40 -9.62
N TRP A 49 6.64 0.44 -8.73
CA TRP A 49 6.07 1.75 -8.42
C TRP A 49 6.53 2.79 -9.42
N ASP A 50 5.69 3.78 -9.67
CA ASP A 50 5.98 4.95 -10.50
C ASP A 50 5.28 6.17 -9.91
N ILE A 51 6.10 7.10 -9.42
CA ILE A 51 5.68 8.29 -8.70
C ILE A 51 6.09 9.51 -9.53
N GLY A 52 5.09 10.21 -10.06
CA GLY A 52 5.27 11.50 -10.71
C GLY A 52 5.57 12.61 -9.71
N LEU A 53 6.70 13.30 -9.88
CA LEU A 53 7.08 14.49 -9.13
C LEU A 53 7.16 15.70 -10.06
N ASN A 54 7.21 16.90 -9.49
CA ASN A 54 7.52 18.10 -10.28
C ASN A 54 8.97 18.03 -10.79
N GLY A 55 9.14 17.79 -12.09
CA GLY A 55 10.46 17.71 -12.74
C GLY A 55 11.20 16.39 -12.58
N ALA A 56 10.57 15.33 -12.07
CA ALA A 56 11.17 14.00 -11.98
C ALA A 56 10.12 12.88 -11.90
N ARG A 57 10.54 11.64 -12.13
CA ARG A 57 9.77 10.44 -11.78
C ARG A 57 10.62 9.51 -10.92
N GLY A 58 10.09 9.10 -9.78
CA GLY A 58 10.69 8.08 -8.93
C GLY A 58 10.09 6.72 -9.28
N ILE A 59 10.91 5.79 -9.76
CA ILE A 59 10.47 4.47 -10.21
C ILE A 59 11.25 3.41 -9.45
N GLY A 60 10.62 2.30 -9.10
CA GLY A 60 11.34 1.17 -8.53
C GLY A 60 10.63 -0.16 -8.73
N CYS A 61 11.42 -1.18 -9.03
CA CYS A 61 11.00 -2.57 -9.14
C CYS A 61 11.18 -3.27 -7.79
N VAL A 62 10.09 -3.62 -7.14
CA VAL A 62 10.02 -4.41 -5.91
C VAL A 62 9.89 -5.87 -6.29
N TYR A 63 10.77 -6.73 -5.77
CA TYR A 63 10.78 -8.14 -6.14
C TYR A 63 11.23 -9.05 -5.00
N SER A 64 10.92 -10.34 -5.15
CA SER A 64 11.41 -11.41 -4.30
C SER A 64 12.66 -12.04 -4.91
N SER A 65 13.77 -11.98 -4.19
CA SER A 65 15.04 -12.61 -4.59
C SER A 65 14.98 -14.15 -4.64
N ASP A 66 13.96 -14.77 -4.04
CA ASP A 66 13.71 -16.21 -4.15
C ASP A 66 13.10 -16.59 -5.52
N HIS A 67 12.62 -15.61 -6.30
CA HIS A 67 11.85 -15.83 -7.53
C HIS A 67 12.52 -15.29 -8.79
N ILE A 68 13.23 -14.15 -8.72
CA ILE A 68 14.04 -13.62 -9.82
C ILE A 68 15.39 -13.09 -9.32
N SER A 69 16.37 -13.07 -10.22
CA SER A 69 17.68 -12.46 -9.96
C SER A 69 17.65 -10.93 -10.08
N ASP A 70 18.65 -10.28 -9.49
CA ASP A 70 18.87 -8.84 -9.63
C ASP A 70 19.01 -8.41 -11.10
N ASP A 71 19.70 -9.22 -11.94
CA ASP A 71 19.83 -8.96 -13.38
C ASP A 71 18.48 -8.97 -14.09
N ARG A 72 17.60 -9.90 -13.74
CA ARG A 72 16.25 -9.95 -14.29
C ARG A 72 15.40 -8.77 -13.83
N ALA A 73 15.53 -8.34 -12.57
CA ALA A 73 14.90 -7.13 -12.07
C ALA A 73 15.38 -5.87 -12.82
N GLN A 74 16.66 -5.81 -13.19
CA GLN A 74 17.18 -4.73 -14.03
C GLN A 74 16.55 -4.73 -15.42
N ASP A 75 16.38 -5.90 -16.06
CA ASP A 75 15.70 -5.99 -17.36
C ASP A 75 14.25 -5.51 -17.28
N ILE A 76 13.52 -5.93 -16.23
CA ILE A 76 12.14 -5.49 -15.98
C ILE A 76 12.09 -3.96 -15.85
N LEU A 77 12.98 -3.37 -15.03
CA LEU A 77 13.01 -1.93 -14.85
C LEU A 77 13.41 -1.19 -16.14
N ARG A 78 14.43 -1.65 -16.87
CA ARG A 78 14.85 -1.09 -18.17
C ARG A 78 13.72 -1.10 -19.19
N ASN A 79 12.99 -2.21 -19.28
CA ASN A 79 11.84 -2.33 -20.18
C ASN A 79 10.69 -1.40 -19.77
N TYR A 80 10.46 -1.24 -18.46
CA TYR A 80 9.43 -0.34 -17.94
C TYR A 80 9.75 1.14 -18.22
N VAL A 81 10.99 1.59 -18.01
CA VAL A 81 11.38 2.99 -18.24
C VAL A 81 11.60 3.33 -19.72
N GLY A 82 11.83 2.31 -20.55
CA GLY A 82 12.02 2.45 -21.99
C GLY A 82 13.46 2.79 -22.42
N PRO A 83 13.78 2.63 -23.72
CA PRO A 83 15.15 2.68 -24.23
C PRO A 83 15.82 4.05 -24.07
N ARG A 84 15.04 5.13 -24.04
CA ARG A 84 15.54 6.50 -23.81
C ARG A 84 16.22 6.67 -22.45
N HIS A 85 15.88 5.83 -21.48
CA HIS A 85 16.41 5.88 -20.12
C HIS A 85 17.22 4.63 -19.76
N ALA A 86 17.71 3.89 -20.75
CA ALA A 86 18.45 2.64 -20.54
C ALA A 86 19.72 2.81 -19.68
N GLU A 87 20.35 3.99 -19.73
CA GLU A 87 21.55 4.33 -18.97
C GLU A 87 21.27 4.97 -17.60
N VAL A 88 20.02 5.02 -17.14
CA VAL A 88 19.71 5.62 -15.84
C VAL A 88 20.41 4.88 -14.70
N ALA A 89 21.05 5.63 -13.81
CA ALA A 89 21.65 5.07 -12.61
C ALA A 89 20.56 4.41 -11.74
N THR A 90 20.81 3.16 -11.35
CA THR A 90 19.92 2.39 -10.49
C THR A 90 20.60 2.08 -9.16
N ARG A 91 19.78 1.88 -8.12
CA ARG A 91 20.23 1.47 -6.78
C ARG A 91 19.41 0.29 -6.29
N THR A 92 20.08 -0.83 -6.03
CA THR A 92 19.46 -1.97 -5.35
C THR A 92 19.46 -1.74 -3.84
N LEU A 93 18.32 -2.03 -3.22
CA LEU A 93 18.10 -2.01 -1.79
C LEU A 93 17.62 -3.40 -1.37
N ALA A 94 18.30 -3.99 -0.39
CA ALA A 94 17.76 -5.14 0.33
C ALA A 94 17.03 -4.66 1.58
N PHE A 95 15.88 -5.28 1.85
CA PHE A 95 15.12 -5.02 3.08
C PHE A 95 14.60 -6.32 3.66
N SER A 96 14.35 -6.31 4.97
CA SER A 96 13.70 -7.42 5.66
C SER A 96 12.29 -6.99 5.99
N ALA A 97 11.29 -7.52 5.28
CA ALA A 97 9.89 -7.24 5.60
C ALA A 97 9.56 -7.73 7.01
N GLY A 98 9.10 -6.82 7.87
CA GLY A 98 8.77 -7.12 9.25
C GLY A 98 8.92 -5.90 10.17
N TYR A 99 8.74 -6.13 11.47
CA TYR A 99 8.72 -5.08 12.47
C TYR A 99 9.10 -5.59 13.85
N ARG A 100 9.41 -4.67 14.76
CA ARG A 100 9.66 -4.96 16.17
C ARG A 100 8.32 -4.96 16.90
N GLU A 101 8.06 -6.00 17.67
CA GLU A 101 6.85 -6.08 18.53
C GLU A 101 6.93 -5.11 19.72
N GLN A 102 8.15 -4.73 20.10
CA GLN A 102 8.42 -3.65 21.05
C GLN A 102 9.24 -2.56 20.36
N GLN A 103 8.57 -1.45 20.07
CA GLN A 103 9.14 -0.25 19.44
C GLN A 103 9.46 0.81 20.48
N TRP A 104 8.71 0.89 21.58
CA TRP A 104 9.03 1.71 22.74
C TRP A 104 9.54 0.84 23.89
N VAL A 105 10.83 1.00 24.23
CA VAL A 105 11.49 0.29 25.34
C VAL A 105 12.20 1.30 26.24
N LYS A 106 11.75 1.38 27.49
CA LYS A 106 12.28 2.32 28.49
C LYS A 106 12.19 3.76 27.95
N ASN A 107 13.33 4.42 27.77
CA ASN A 107 13.48 5.79 27.26
C ASN A 107 13.83 5.84 25.76
N CYS A 108 13.77 4.72 25.04
CA CYS A 108 14.06 4.64 23.62
C CYS A 108 12.79 4.23 22.86
N VAL A 109 12.41 5.01 21.85
CA VAL A 109 11.31 4.69 20.94
C VAL A 109 11.82 4.67 19.51
N ALA A 110 11.49 3.60 18.78
CA ALA A 110 11.81 3.42 17.38
C ALA A 110 10.71 4.04 16.51
N VAL A 111 11.10 4.85 15.53
CA VAL A 111 10.20 5.51 14.57
C VAL A 111 10.71 5.24 13.16
N GLY A 112 9.79 4.98 12.23
CA GLY A 112 10.11 4.64 10.83
C GLY A 112 10.81 3.30 10.70
N LEU A 113 11.80 3.23 9.79
CA LEU A 113 12.51 1.98 9.43
C LEU A 113 13.18 1.29 10.63
N SER A 114 13.47 2.03 11.71
CA SER A 114 14.02 1.46 12.95
C SER A 114 13.01 0.60 13.73
N GLY A 115 11.71 0.88 13.56
CA GLY A 115 10.60 0.15 14.17
C GLY A 115 10.09 -1.00 13.28
N GLY A 116 10.12 -0.82 11.96
CA GLY A 116 9.76 -1.84 10.98
C GLY A 116 9.72 -1.31 9.56
N VAL A 117 9.71 -2.22 8.59
CA VAL A 117 9.58 -1.90 7.16
C VAL A 117 8.73 -2.97 6.48
N LEU A 118 7.80 -2.51 5.65
CA LEU A 118 7.03 -3.32 4.72
C LEU A 118 7.28 -2.78 3.31
N GLU A 119 6.92 -3.54 2.29
CA GLU A 119 6.96 -3.04 0.92
C GLU A 119 6.00 -1.85 0.71
N PRO A 120 6.34 -0.89 -0.16
CA PRO A 120 5.60 0.37 -0.27
C PRO A 120 4.33 0.28 -1.14
N LEU A 121 3.70 -0.89 -1.29
CA LEU A 121 2.59 -1.11 -2.22
C LEU A 121 1.40 -0.18 -1.97
N GLU A 122 1.16 0.16 -0.71
CA GLU A 122 0.11 1.07 -0.27
C GLU A 122 0.67 2.31 0.47
N SER A 123 1.91 2.70 0.15
CA SER A 123 2.57 3.91 0.70
C SER A 123 2.55 4.04 2.24
N THR A 124 2.61 2.92 2.95
CA THR A 124 2.35 2.83 4.40
C THR A 124 3.47 3.37 5.30
N GLY A 125 4.68 3.54 4.76
CA GLY A 125 5.86 3.90 5.56
C GLY A 125 5.72 5.23 6.31
N LEU A 126 5.27 6.29 5.61
CA LEU A 126 5.05 7.59 6.24
C LEU A 126 3.85 7.58 7.20
N VAL A 127 2.77 6.87 6.85
CA VAL A 127 1.60 6.75 7.72
C VAL A 127 1.95 6.13 9.08
N LEU A 128 2.82 5.12 9.09
CA LEU A 128 3.30 4.50 10.32
C LEU A 128 4.22 5.44 11.13
N ILE A 129 5.01 6.28 10.45
CA ILE A 129 5.81 7.32 11.10
C ILE A 129 4.91 8.35 11.78
N GLU A 130 3.90 8.85 11.06
CA GLU A 130 2.95 9.85 11.59
C GLU A 130 2.16 9.29 12.77
N ALA A 131 1.67 8.05 12.67
CA ALA A 131 0.98 7.38 13.78
C ALA A 131 1.90 7.24 15.01
N ALA A 132 3.15 6.81 14.81
CA ALA A 132 4.11 6.69 15.90
C ALA A 132 4.39 8.04 16.56
N VAL A 133 4.69 9.08 15.77
CA VAL A 133 4.97 10.43 16.29
C VAL A 133 3.76 11.00 17.02
N GLY A 134 2.55 10.87 16.47
CA GLY A 134 1.32 11.33 17.11
C GLY A 134 1.06 10.62 18.45
N MET A 135 1.23 9.30 18.50
CA MET A 135 1.09 8.55 19.76
C MET A 135 2.17 8.89 20.79
N ILE A 136 3.41 9.14 20.35
CA ILE A 136 4.47 9.60 21.25
C ILE A 136 4.08 10.97 21.82
N ALA A 137 3.68 11.92 20.98
CA ALA A 137 3.30 13.26 21.42
C ALA A 137 2.14 13.24 22.43
N GLU A 138 1.13 12.41 22.20
CA GLU A 138 -0.03 12.27 23.08
C GLU A 138 0.30 11.53 24.40
N MET A 139 1.07 10.45 24.31
CA MET A 139 1.25 9.52 25.44
C MET A 139 2.53 9.76 26.24
N LEU A 140 3.42 10.67 25.81
CA LEU A 140 4.66 10.97 26.54
C LEU A 140 4.30 11.48 27.94
N PRO A 141 4.66 10.75 29.00
CA PRO A 141 4.23 11.11 30.33
C PRO A 141 5.05 12.29 30.86
N HIS A 142 4.38 13.32 31.37
CA HIS A 142 5.02 14.45 32.06
C HIS A 142 5.61 14.03 33.43
N SER A 143 5.04 12.99 34.04
CA SER A 143 5.50 12.39 35.28
C SER A 143 5.04 10.93 35.36
N GLY A 144 5.61 10.16 36.28
CA GLY A 144 5.26 8.75 36.46
C GLY A 144 6.00 7.80 35.52
N PRO A 145 5.62 6.52 35.52
CA PRO A 145 6.45 5.50 34.90
C PRO A 145 6.23 5.38 33.38
N MET A 146 7.33 5.46 32.62
CA MET A 146 7.34 5.34 31.14
C MET A 146 6.74 4.03 30.60
N HIS A 147 6.68 2.96 31.40
CA HIS A 147 6.28 1.64 30.91
C HIS A 147 4.79 1.56 30.54
N ALA A 148 3.92 2.35 31.17
CA ALA A 148 2.49 2.33 30.92
C ALA A 148 2.15 2.84 29.50
N PRO A 149 2.56 4.06 29.09
CA PRO A 149 2.35 4.52 27.70
C PRO A 149 3.13 3.68 26.69
N ALA A 150 4.34 3.21 27.03
CA ALA A 150 5.11 2.33 26.15
C ALA A 150 4.38 1.02 25.83
N ARG A 151 3.70 0.40 26.82
CA ARG A 151 2.88 -0.80 26.59
C ARG A 151 1.77 -0.52 25.59
N ARG A 152 0.99 0.52 25.82
CA ARG A 152 -0.14 0.89 24.93
C ARG A 152 0.34 1.23 23.52
N PHE A 153 1.42 1.99 23.40
CA PHE A 153 2.05 2.30 22.11
C PHE A 153 2.45 1.02 21.36
N ASN A 154 3.11 0.08 22.04
CA ASN A 154 3.55 -1.18 21.41
C ASN A 154 2.38 -2.04 20.95
N GLU A 155 1.30 -2.15 21.74
CA GLU A 155 0.07 -2.85 21.35
C GLU A 155 -0.54 -2.24 20.09
N LEU A 156 -0.71 -0.91 20.06
CA LEU A 156 -1.31 -0.20 18.94
C LEU A 156 -0.45 -0.28 17.68
N MET A 157 0.86 -0.07 17.78
CA MET A 157 1.76 -0.17 16.63
C MET A 157 1.84 -1.60 16.09
N THR A 158 1.94 -2.61 16.96
CA THR A 158 1.95 -4.02 16.55
C THR A 158 0.68 -4.37 15.79
N ALA A 159 -0.49 -4.01 16.34
CA ALA A 159 -1.78 -4.23 15.66
C ALA A 159 -1.84 -3.54 14.29
N ARG A 160 -1.34 -2.30 14.17
CA ARG A 160 -1.25 -1.60 12.87
C ARG A 160 -0.40 -2.37 11.86
N PHE A 161 0.78 -2.83 12.26
CA PHE A 161 1.63 -3.62 11.37
C PHE A 161 0.96 -4.92 10.93
N ASP A 162 0.37 -5.69 11.86
CA ASP A 162 -0.37 -6.91 11.54
C ASP A 162 -1.53 -6.64 10.58
N ASN A 163 -2.32 -5.58 10.81
CA ASN A 163 -3.43 -5.19 9.94
C ASN A 163 -2.97 -4.79 8.53
N ILE A 164 -1.86 -4.03 8.42
CA ILE A 164 -1.28 -3.68 7.12
C ILE A 164 -0.82 -4.93 6.38
N VAL A 165 -0.22 -5.92 7.06
CA VAL A 165 0.17 -7.19 6.42
C VAL A 165 -1.03 -7.92 5.82
N ASN A 166 -2.17 -7.94 6.52
CA ASN A 166 -3.42 -8.49 5.98
C ASN A 166 -3.84 -7.72 4.71
N PHE A 167 -3.86 -6.39 4.75
CA PHE A 167 -4.28 -5.58 3.61
C PHE A 167 -3.32 -5.72 2.41
N LEU A 168 -2.02 -5.71 2.63
CA LEU A 168 -1.03 -5.94 1.57
C LEU A 168 -1.18 -7.34 0.99
N LYS A 169 -1.36 -8.37 1.82
CA LYS A 169 -1.52 -9.74 1.32
C LYS A 169 -2.74 -9.91 0.42
N LEU A 170 -3.84 -9.18 0.68
CA LEU A 170 -5.04 -9.19 -0.15
C LEU A 170 -4.75 -8.91 -1.63
N HIS A 171 -3.81 -8.01 -1.93
CA HIS A 171 -3.40 -7.67 -3.29
C HIS A 171 -2.71 -8.83 -4.02
N TYR A 172 -2.13 -9.74 -3.26
CA TYR A 172 -1.36 -10.86 -3.77
C TYR A 172 -2.18 -12.13 -3.87
N CYS A 173 -2.90 -12.49 -2.80
CA CYS A 173 -3.59 -13.78 -2.72
C CYS A 173 -4.83 -13.87 -3.63
N LEU A 174 -5.34 -12.75 -4.13
CA LEU A 174 -6.43 -12.70 -5.10
C LEU A 174 -5.97 -12.79 -6.56
N SER A 175 -4.66 -12.71 -6.81
CA SER A 175 -4.12 -12.69 -8.17
C SER A 175 -4.31 -14.04 -8.87
N ALA A 176 -4.71 -14.00 -10.15
CA ALA A 176 -4.82 -15.19 -11.02
C ALA A 176 -3.59 -15.36 -11.94
N ARG A 177 -2.50 -14.61 -11.67
CA ARG A 177 -1.27 -14.63 -12.47
C ARG A 177 -0.54 -15.98 -12.33
N PRO A 178 -0.04 -16.58 -13.43
CA PRO A 178 0.47 -17.95 -13.43
C PRO A 178 1.92 -18.08 -12.94
N GLU A 179 2.68 -16.99 -12.86
CA GLU A 179 4.11 -17.04 -12.50
C GLU A 179 4.30 -17.53 -11.04
N PRO A 180 5.42 -18.23 -10.72
CA PRO A 180 5.60 -18.89 -9.43
C PRO A 180 5.33 -17.99 -8.21
N PHE A 181 5.85 -16.75 -8.23
CA PHE A 181 5.62 -15.76 -7.18
C PHE A 181 4.14 -15.52 -6.87
N TRP A 182 3.30 -15.46 -7.90
CA TRP A 182 1.86 -15.21 -7.74
C TRP A 182 1.13 -16.46 -7.24
N ARG A 183 1.48 -17.64 -7.75
CA ARG A 183 0.90 -18.89 -7.26
C ARG A 183 1.23 -19.14 -5.79
N ASP A 184 2.49 -18.89 -5.40
CA ASP A 184 2.94 -19.08 -4.03
C ASP A 184 2.25 -18.06 -3.10
N ASN A 185 1.98 -16.85 -3.59
CA ASN A 185 1.23 -15.84 -2.86
C ASN A 185 -0.25 -16.19 -2.68
N ALA A 186 -0.83 -16.94 -3.63
CA ALA A 186 -2.20 -17.47 -3.54
C ALA A 186 -2.29 -18.75 -2.70
N HIS A 187 -1.15 -19.36 -2.33
CA HIS A 187 -1.14 -20.56 -1.52
C HIS A 187 -1.59 -20.27 -0.08
N ALA A 188 -2.53 -21.05 0.44
CA ALA A 188 -3.16 -20.84 1.75
C ALA A 188 -2.16 -20.68 2.91
N ALA A 189 -1.06 -21.43 2.88
CA ALA A 189 -0.02 -21.35 3.91
C ALA A 189 0.70 -19.97 3.99
N SER A 190 0.58 -19.13 2.96
CA SER A 190 1.15 -17.78 2.93
C SER A 190 0.13 -16.68 3.29
N ILE A 191 -1.14 -17.05 3.51
CA ILE A 191 -2.23 -16.13 3.81
C ILE A 191 -2.39 -16.05 5.33
N PRO A 192 -2.38 -14.83 5.94
CA PRO A 192 -2.68 -14.68 7.36
C PRO A 192 -4.05 -15.29 7.71
N GLU A 193 -4.13 -15.95 8.86
CA GLU A 193 -5.36 -16.60 9.35
C GLU A 193 -6.56 -15.64 9.33
N ARG A 194 -6.39 -14.44 9.89
CA ARG A 194 -7.44 -13.40 9.90
C ARG A 194 -7.91 -13.02 8.50
N LEU A 195 -7.00 -12.91 7.53
CA LEU A 195 -7.38 -12.63 6.15
C LEU A 195 -8.15 -13.81 5.53
N SER A 196 -7.76 -15.04 5.84
CA SER A 196 -8.47 -16.24 5.38
C SER A 196 -9.92 -16.26 5.90
N GLU A 197 -10.12 -15.99 7.19
CA GLU A 197 -11.46 -15.88 7.81
C GLU A 197 -12.29 -14.76 7.17
N PHE A 198 -11.67 -13.63 6.88
CA PHE A 198 -12.33 -12.54 6.17
C PHE A 198 -12.73 -12.95 4.76
N LEU A 199 -11.84 -13.58 3.99
CA LEU A 199 -12.15 -14.04 2.64
C LEU A 199 -13.29 -15.07 2.63
N GLU A 200 -13.38 -15.95 3.63
CA GLU A 200 -14.52 -16.87 3.77
C GLU A 200 -15.84 -16.12 4.00
N GLN A 201 -15.85 -15.16 4.92
CA GLN A 201 -17.03 -14.33 5.18
C GLN A 201 -17.38 -13.48 3.96
N TRP A 202 -16.38 -12.94 3.27
CA TRP A 202 -16.59 -12.01 2.16
C TRP A 202 -17.12 -12.67 0.90
N LYS A 203 -17.09 -14.00 0.81
CA LYS A 203 -17.84 -14.75 -0.20
C LYS A 203 -19.35 -14.55 -0.10
N LEU A 204 -19.87 -14.22 1.08
CA LEU A 204 -21.31 -14.15 1.36
C LEU A 204 -21.80 -12.76 1.78
N ARG A 205 -20.89 -11.82 2.04
CA ARG A 205 -21.22 -10.41 2.35
C ARG A 205 -20.06 -9.49 2.00
N PRO A 206 -20.26 -8.20 1.73
CA PRO A 206 -19.13 -7.27 1.58
C PRO A 206 -18.37 -7.07 2.89
N PRO A 207 -17.09 -6.62 2.82
CA PRO A 207 -16.38 -6.06 3.97
C PRO A 207 -17.21 -4.97 4.65
N GLY A 208 -17.33 -5.03 5.97
CA GLY A 208 -18.17 -4.12 6.76
C GLY A 208 -17.41 -3.46 7.90
N ARG A 209 -18.00 -2.41 8.49
CA ARG A 209 -17.39 -1.65 9.59
C ARG A 209 -17.00 -2.52 10.79
N PHE A 210 -17.78 -3.55 11.10
CA PHE A 210 -17.58 -4.40 12.27
C PHE A 210 -16.53 -5.51 12.07
N ASP A 211 -15.96 -5.63 10.87
CA ASP A 211 -14.82 -6.51 10.63
C ASP A 211 -13.53 -5.94 11.25
N PHE A 212 -13.53 -4.66 11.64
CA PHE A 212 -12.32 -3.91 11.95
C PHE A 212 -12.39 -3.09 13.23
N VAL A 213 -11.26 -3.03 13.94
CA VAL A 213 -11.03 -2.09 15.05
C VAL A 213 -10.32 -0.86 14.49
N LEU A 214 -11.10 0.14 14.03
CA LEU A 214 -10.56 1.25 13.23
C LEU A 214 -9.39 2.00 13.84
N ASP A 215 -9.31 2.14 15.17
CA ASP A 215 -8.19 2.84 15.81
C ASP A 215 -6.84 2.13 15.58
N THR A 216 -6.86 0.85 15.19
CA THR A 216 -5.67 0.07 14.84
C THR A 216 -5.55 -0.20 13.35
N GLU A 217 -6.53 0.23 12.55
CA GLU A 217 -6.46 0.09 11.10
C GLU A 217 -5.79 1.33 10.49
N THR A 218 -5.01 1.08 9.44
CA THR A 218 -4.59 2.14 8.50
C THR A 218 -5.59 2.28 7.35
N PHE A 219 -6.29 1.18 7.02
CA PHE A 219 -7.22 1.09 5.91
C PHE A 219 -8.59 0.69 6.43
N ALA A 220 -9.62 1.46 6.07
CA ALA A 220 -10.98 1.16 6.48
C ALA A 220 -11.61 0.06 5.60
N PHE A 221 -12.76 -0.46 6.00
CA PHE A 221 -13.45 -1.53 5.28
C PHE A 221 -13.70 -1.23 3.79
N PHE A 222 -13.94 0.02 3.42
CA PHE A 222 -14.14 0.40 2.01
C PHE A 222 -12.84 0.34 1.18
N ASN A 223 -11.66 0.47 1.80
CA ASN A 223 -10.39 0.23 1.11
C ASN A 223 -10.26 -1.26 0.72
N TYR A 224 -10.65 -2.17 1.62
CA TYR A 224 -10.72 -3.60 1.30
C TYR A 224 -11.71 -3.87 0.17
N GLN A 225 -12.86 -3.18 0.13
CA GLN A 225 -13.82 -3.30 -0.98
C GLN A 225 -13.20 -2.90 -2.33
N TYR A 226 -12.41 -1.81 -2.39
CA TYR A 226 -11.75 -1.39 -3.63
C TYR A 226 -10.82 -2.48 -4.18
N ILE A 227 -9.99 -3.09 -3.32
CA ILE A 227 -9.06 -4.14 -3.76
C ILE A 227 -9.82 -5.42 -4.10
N LEU A 228 -10.69 -5.88 -3.21
CA LEU A 228 -11.46 -7.12 -3.37
C LEU A 228 -12.23 -7.12 -4.70
N TYR A 229 -13.02 -6.08 -4.96
CA TYR A 229 -13.85 -5.98 -6.15
C TYR A 229 -13.09 -5.51 -7.39
N GLY A 230 -12.06 -4.67 -7.21
CA GLY A 230 -11.15 -4.29 -8.30
C GLY A 230 -10.38 -5.48 -8.85
N MET A 231 -10.06 -6.47 -8.01
CA MET A 231 -9.42 -7.73 -8.39
C MET A 231 -10.42 -8.83 -8.78
N GLY A 232 -11.71 -8.50 -8.90
CA GLY A 232 -12.71 -9.42 -9.46
C GLY A 232 -13.22 -10.51 -8.52
N PHE A 233 -12.92 -10.43 -7.22
CA PHE A 233 -13.47 -11.35 -6.22
C PHE A 233 -15.00 -11.33 -6.22
N LYS A 234 -15.61 -12.50 -6.00
CA LYS A 234 -17.07 -12.68 -6.08
C LYS A 234 -17.67 -12.80 -4.68
N THR A 235 -18.59 -11.90 -4.36
CA THR A 235 -19.47 -11.98 -3.20
C THR A 235 -20.86 -12.39 -3.69
N ASP A 236 -21.35 -13.54 -3.23
CA ASP A 236 -22.71 -14.02 -3.48
C ASP A 236 -23.68 -13.45 -2.46
N LEU A 237 -24.59 -12.59 -2.92
CA LEU A 237 -25.65 -11.97 -2.13
C LEU A 237 -27.04 -12.56 -2.45
N SER A 238 -27.10 -13.66 -3.19
CA SER A 238 -28.37 -14.23 -3.68
C SER A 238 -29.34 -14.58 -2.56
N ALA A 239 -28.84 -15.17 -1.47
CA ALA A 239 -29.64 -15.57 -0.30
C ALA A 239 -30.26 -14.38 0.46
N GLY A 240 -29.62 -13.21 0.43
CA GLY A 240 -30.06 -11.99 1.12
C GLY A 240 -30.60 -10.92 0.18
N ARG A 241 -30.92 -11.25 -1.09
CA ARG A 241 -31.28 -10.25 -2.10
C ARG A 241 -32.48 -9.40 -1.69
N GLU A 242 -33.45 -9.99 -0.99
CA GLU A 242 -34.64 -9.30 -0.51
C GLU A 242 -34.34 -8.27 0.59
N ASP A 243 -33.21 -8.40 1.29
CA ASP A 243 -32.77 -7.46 2.34
C ASP A 243 -32.24 -6.14 1.76
N PHE A 244 -32.05 -6.06 0.43
CA PHE A 244 -31.57 -4.87 -0.28
C PHE A 244 -32.61 -4.28 -1.24
N PRO A 245 -33.80 -3.86 -0.76
CA PRO A 245 -34.90 -3.43 -1.64
C PRO A 245 -34.68 -2.06 -2.31
N GLN A 246 -33.71 -1.25 -1.85
CA GLN A 246 -33.50 0.13 -2.31
C GLN A 246 -32.73 0.24 -3.64
N VAL A 247 -32.97 -0.68 -4.59
CA VAL A 247 -32.29 -0.72 -5.90
C VAL A 247 -32.45 0.59 -6.68
N GLN A 248 -33.63 1.21 -6.61
CA GLN A 248 -33.89 2.48 -7.29
C GLN A 248 -33.09 3.64 -6.69
N GLU A 249 -32.96 3.70 -5.37
CA GLU A 249 -32.16 4.73 -4.71
C GLU A 249 -30.67 4.54 -4.98
N ALA A 250 -30.18 3.29 -4.97
CA ALA A 250 -28.82 2.98 -5.39
C ALA A 250 -28.54 3.45 -6.83
N SER A 251 -29.48 3.20 -7.75
CA SER A 251 -29.37 3.63 -9.15
C SER A 251 -29.31 5.15 -9.29
N LYS A 252 -30.12 5.89 -8.52
CA LYS A 252 -30.07 7.36 -8.47
C LYS A 252 -28.72 7.86 -7.93
N LEU A 253 -28.17 7.20 -6.91
CA LEU A 253 -26.88 7.54 -6.33
C LEU A 253 -25.74 7.32 -7.34
N PHE A 254 -25.74 6.18 -8.05
CA PHE A 254 -24.74 5.92 -9.11
C PHE A 254 -24.80 6.96 -10.22
N ALA A 255 -26.01 7.30 -10.71
CA ALA A 255 -26.17 8.34 -11.73
C ALA A 255 -25.71 9.72 -11.21
N LYS A 256 -25.89 10.00 -9.93
CA LYS A 256 -25.40 11.24 -9.31
C LYS A 256 -23.86 11.27 -9.26
N ILE A 257 -23.22 10.18 -8.85
CA ILE A 257 -21.75 10.05 -8.82
C ILE A 257 -21.17 10.22 -10.23
N GLN A 258 -21.78 9.58 -11.23
CA GLN A 258 -21.35 9.72 -12.62
C GLN A 258 -21.41 11.17 -13.11
N ARG A 259 -22.53 11.88 -12.86
CA ARG A 259 -22.64 13.30 -13.21
C ARG A 259 -21.60 14.18 -12.50
N PHE A 260 -21.26 13.88 -11.25
CA PHE A 260 -20.18 14.59 -10.57
C PHE A 260 -18.82 14.34 -11.22
N ALA A 261 -18.53 13.10 -11.61
CA ALA A 261 -17.29 12.77 -12.30
C ALA A 261 -17.19 13.48 -13.67
N GLU A 262 -18.25 13.43 -14.47
CA GLU A 262 -18.33 14.11 -15.78
C GLU A 262 -18.11 15.62 -15.65
N ARG A 263 -18.74 16.24 -14.66
CA ARG A 263 -18.56 17.67 -14.39
C ARG A 263 -17.15 17.99 -13.89
N ALA A 264 -16.58 17.17 -13.02
CA ALA A 264 -15.23 17.35 -12.52
C ALA A 264 -14.18 17.29 -13.65
N LEU A 265 -14.38 16.45 -14.66
CA LEU A 265 -13.50 16.38 -15.84
C LEU A 265 -13.51 17.63 -16.71
N VAL A 266 -14.59 18.43 -16.65
CA VAL A 266 -14.71 19.71 -17.35
C VAL A 266 -14.19 20.86 -16.50
N ASP A 267 -14.56 20.87 -15.21
CA ASP A 267 -14.35 22.03 -14.33
C ASP A 267 -12.94 22.06 -13.72
N LEU A 268 -12.26 20.92 -13.55
CA LEU A 268 -10.95 20.84 -12.88
C LEU A 268 -9.77 20.97 -13.86
N PRO A 269 -8.70 21.71 -13.49
CA PRO A 269 -7.47 21.71 -14.26
C PRO A 269 -6.77 20.34 -14.18
N SER A 270 -5.93 20.04 -15.17
CA SER A 270 -5.03 18.89 -15.07
C SER A 270 -4.08 19.04 -13.88
N HIS A 271 -3.63 17.92 -13.31
CA HIS A 271 -2.70 17.93 -12.17
C HIS A 271 -1.43 18.75 -12.47
N ARG A 272 -0.86 18.60 -13.68
CA ARG A 272 0.28 19.42 -14.12
C ARG A 272 -0.03 20.92 -14.12
N ALA A 273 -1.16 21.32 -14.70
CA ALA A 273 -1.53 22.73 -14.78
C ALA A 273 -1.70 23.34 -13.39
N LEU A 274 -2.33 22.62 -12.46
CA LEU A 274 -2.48 23.05 -11.08
C LEU A 274 -1.13 23.23 -10.37
N ILE A 275 -0.21 22.25 -10.49
CA ILE A 275 1.12 22.34 -9.88
C ILE A 275 1.94 23.51 -10.46
N GLN A 276 1.82 23.78 -11.78
CA GLN A 276 2.46 24.93 -12.40
C GLN A 276 1.90 26.26 -11.89
N GLN A 277 0.58 26.37 -11.73
CA GLN A 277 -0.05 27.56 -11.16
C GLN A 277 0.40 27.82 -9.72
N ILE A 278 0.43 26.79 -8.87
CA ILE A 278 0.89 26.91 -7.48
C ILE A 278 2.34 27.40 -7.42
N ASN A 279 3.24 26.82 -8.22
CA ASN A 279 4.65 27.18 -8.20
C ASN A 279 4.96 28.52 -8.88
N ALA A 280 4.09 29.03 -9.74
CA ALA A 280 4.26 30.35 -10.35
C ALA A 280 4.01 31.51 -9.37
N HIS A 281 3.36 31.23 -8.23
CA HIS A 281 3.02 32.20 -7.19
C HIS A 281 3.82 32.00 -5.89
N ALA A 282 4.75 31.06 -5.86
CA ALA A 282 5.67 30.80 -4.74
C ALA A 282 7.03 31.48 -4.99
#